data_AF-A0A0N5BJ73-F1
#
_entry.id   AF-A0A0N5BJ73-F1
#
_cell.length_a   1.000
_cell.length_b   1.000
_cell.length_c   1.000
_cell.angle_alpha   90.00
_cell.angle_beta   90.00
_cell.angle_gamma   90.00
#
_symmetry.space_group_name_H-M   'P 1'
#
loop_
_entity.id
_entity.type
_entity.pdbx_description
1 polymer ?
#
loop_
_entity_poly.entity_id
_entity_poly.type
_entity_poly.pdbx_seq_one_letter_code
_entity_poly.pdbx_strand_id
1 'polypeptide(L)'
;MTTNIKKLPILSMEDEELFPKDKVFDVPQAIASFDIKLFVELNNISTPLWWSRLIISSRGYLANYIEMDEEKLFLTDDAFILLHKVFVEKNHTFTSLEFIKALLHLFRIPRMSDGFCYTLQDDFEDEILNDDKVDEESSLEKYNVIKDRITISPCEVLFGKNGVLSIKMAEIQKEGYLMFMKILSILILRFKEDMEQGKKKGIRFDIDNEWQPDDRVVLFQQFYSGNRTWILTDFDRHIMLYWKPKGANVIFGDAYIDKKKRSGFMLCEYCGMLEQSVNQFPQFRNMKFCTEQCLNKLLDEKNITI
;
A
#
# COMPACT_ATOMS: atom_id res chain seq x y z
N MET A 1 37.69 -1.40 5.26
CA MET A 1 36.56 -1.42 4.32
C MET A 1 35.28 -1.28 5.13
N THR A 2 34.71 -0.08 5.21
CA THR A 2 33.38 0.14 5.79
C THR A 2 32.37 -0.47 4.83
N THR A 3 31.79 -1.61 5.20
CA THR A 3 30.60 -2.14 4.52
C THR A 3 29.52 -1.09 4.63
N ASN A 4 29.13 -0.49 3.52
CA ASN A 4 28.06 0.49 3.48
C ASN A 4 26.76 -0.28 3.76
N ILE A 5 26.31 -0.28 5.02
CA ILE A 5 25.09 -0.98 5.42
C ILE A 5 23.93 -0.29 4.71
N LYS A 6 23.34 -0.97 3.72
CA LYS A 6 22.14 -0.49 3.02
C LYS A 6 21.01 -0.34 4.03
N LYS A 7 20.29 0.77 3.97
CA LYS A 7 19.19 1.10 4.88
C LYS A 7 17.95 1.43 4.10
N LEU A 8 16.80 1.14 4.69
CA LEU A 8 15.53 1.52 4.12
C LEU A 8 15.37 3.04 4.17
N PRO A 9 14.82 3.65 3.10
CA PRO A 9 14.57 5.08 3.07
C PRO A 9 13.50 5.43 4.10
N ILE A 10 13.59 6.67 4.57
CA ILE A 10 12.68 7.25 5.54
C ILE A 10 11.37 7.57 4.82
N LEU A 11 10.30 6.97 5.29
CA LEU A 11 8.93 7.39 5.02
C LEU A 11 8.54 8.36 6.14
N SER A 12 7.61 9.28 5.95
CA SER A 12 6.98 10.03 7.05
C SER A 12 5.76 10.71 6.48
N MET A 13 4.63 10.67 7.18
CA MET A 13 3.47 11.43 6.73
C MET A 13 3.73 12.94 6.79
N GLU A 14 4.64 13.42 7.62
CA GLU A 14 5.04 14.83 7.66
C GLU A 14 5.95 15.24 6.50
N ASP A 15 6.36 14.27 5.68
CA ASP A 15 7.20 14.51 4.53
C ASP A 15 6.38 15.12 3.39
N GLU A 16 6.52 16.42 3.18
CA GLU A 16 5.78 17.16 2.15
C GLU A 16 6.19 16.78 0.73
N GLU A 17 7.34 16.11 0.53
CA GLU A 17 7.72 15.56 -0.77
C GLU A 17 6.91 14.29 -1.10
N LEU A 18 6.67 13.45 -0.09
CA LEU A 18 5.89 12.20 -0.25
C LEU A 18 4.39 12.45 -0.16
N PHE A 19 3.96 13.34 0.74
CA PHE A 19 2.56 13.62 1.06
C PHE A 19 2.32 15.14 1.16
N PRO A 20 2.34 15.85 0.01
CA PRO A 20 2.14 17.29 0.00
C PRO A 20 0.76 17.67 0.55
N LYS A 21 0.67 18.84 1.19
CA LYS A 21 -0.56 19.40 1.75
C LYS A 21 -1.26 20.33 0.75
N ASP A 22 -1.31 19.92 -0.51
CA ASP A 22 -1.89 20.73 -1.57
C ASP A 22 -3.42 20.82 -1.45
N LYS A 23 -3.99 21.95 -1.85
CA LYS A 23 -5.46 22.13 -1.88
C LYS A 23 -6.13 21.34 -3.00
N VAL A 24 -5.36 20.96 -4.02
CA VAL A 24 -5.80 20.21 -5.18
C VAL A 24 -5.04 18.91 -5.19
N PHE A 25 -5.77 17.80 -5.17
CA PHE A 25 -5.16 16.49 -5.24
C PHE A 25 -4.78 16.16 -6.68
N ASP A 26 -3.48 16.00 -6.91
CA ASP A 26 -2.95 15.63 -8.21
C ASP A 26 -2.48 14.16 -8.19
N VAL A 27 -3.36 13.28 -8.69
CA VAL A 27 -2.98 11.91 -9.03
C VAL A 27 -2.05 12.01 -10.25
N PRO A 28 -0.82 11.49 -10.17
CA PRO A 28 0.15 11.65 -11.25
C PRO A 28 -0.37 11.00 -12.53
N GLN A 29 -0.29 11.68 -13.66
CA GLN A 29 -0.81 11.12 -14.93
C GLN A 29 0.00 9.92 -15.44
N ALA A 30 1.25 9.79 -14.97
CA ALA A 30 2.16 8.71 -15.31
C ALA A 30 3.14 8.39 -14.17
N ILE A 31 3.72 7.20 -14.21
CA ILE A 31 4.77 6.75 -13.29
C ILE A 31 6.10 7.36 -13.69
N ALA A 32 6.80 7.97 -12.72
CA ALA A 32 8.16 8.47 -12.90
C ALA A 32 9.14 7.33 -13.22
N SER A 33 10.11 7.59 -14.09
CA SER A 33 11.14 6.59 -14.42
C SER A 33 12.10 6.40 -13.24
N PHE A 34 12.41 5.14 -12.91
CA PHE A 34 13.47 4.77 -11.95
C PHE A 34 14.18 3.49 -12.41
N ASP A 35 15.40 3.26 -11.90
CA ASP A 35 16.16 2.05 -12.23
C ASP A 35 15.58 0.82 -11.50
N ILE A 36 15.18 -0.18 -12.28
CA ILE A 36 14.67 -1.46 -11.77
C ILE A 36 15.70 -2.16 -10.87
N LYS A 37 17.00 -2.03 -11.12
CA LYS A 37 18.05 -2.60 -10.28
C LYS A 37 17.96 -2.03 -8.86
N LEU A 38 17.74 -0.72 -8.72
CA LEU A 38 17.54 -0.08 -7.41
C LEU A 38 16.28 -0.58 -6.71
N PHE A 39 15.18 -0.76 -7.45
CA PHE A 39 13.98 -1.36 -6.88
C PHE A 39 14.24 -2.77 -6.35
N VAL A 40 14.94 -3.61 -7.10
CA VAL A 40 15.27 -4.98 -6.66
C VAL A 40 16.12 -4.95 -5.39
N GLU A 41 17.11 -4.06 -5.32
CA GLU A 41 17.93 -3.89 -4.12
C GLU A 41 17.12 -3.44 -2.90
N LEU A 42 16.27 -2.41 -3.08
CA LEU A 42 15.38 -1.92 -2.03
C LEU A 42 14.43 -3.04 -1.55
N ASN A 43 13.80 -3.75 -2.48
CA ASN A 43 12.87 -4.83 -2.19
C ASN A 43 13.53 -5.99 -1.44
N ASN A 44 14.80 -6.28 -1.72
CA ASN A 44 15.56 -7.34 -1.05
C ASN A 44 15.89 -7.02 0.42
N ILE A 45 16.07 -5.74 0.77
CA ILE A 45 16.35 -5.32 2.15
C ILE A 45 15.08 -4.92 2.93
N SER A 46 13.94 -4.83 2.25
CA SER A 46 12.67 -4.39 2.83
C SER A 46 12.03 -5.48 3.69
N THR A 47 11.38 -5.05 4.78
CA THR A 47 10.64 -5.93 5.68
C THR A 47 9.14 -5.91 5.35
N PRO A 48 8.39 -6.96 5.71
CA PRO A 48 6.92 -6.95 5.57
C PRO A 48 6.28 -5.75 6.29
N LEU A 49 6.81 -5.36 7.45
CA LEU A 49 6.31 -4.19 8.19
C LEU A 49 6.53 -2.88 7.43
N TRP A 50 7.72 -2.70 6.83
CA TRP A 50 8.02 -1.51 6.04
C TRP A 50 7.10 -1.39 4.82
N TRP A 51 6.93 -2.48 4.07
CA TRP A 51 5.99 -2.53 2.95
C TRP A 51 4.55 -2.26 3.38
N SER A 52 4.09 -2.88 4.46
CA SER A 52 2.74 -2.67 5.00
C SER A 52 2.52 -1.20 5.34
N ARG A 53 3.45 -0.56 6.05
CA ARG A 53 3.34 0.86 6.41
C ARG A 53 3.40 1.78 5.19
N LEU A 54 4.20 1.47 4.16
CA LEU A 54 4.21 2.23 2.90
C LEU A 54 2.85 2.16 2.19
N ILE A 55 2.28 0.96 2.09
CA ILE A 55 0.99 0.72 1.43
C ILE A 55 -0.12 1.43 2.21
N ILE A 56 -0.14 1.29 3.54
CA ILE A 56 -1.10 1.97 4.44
C ILE A 56 -1.01 3.50 4.27
N SER A 57 0.21 4.06 4.26
CA SER A 57 0.42 5.50 4.10
C SER A 57 -0.06 6.01 2.73
N SER A 58 0.29 5.29 1.67
CA SER A 58 -0.12 5.62 0.30
C SER A 58 -1.64 5.56 0.13
N ARG A 59 -2.27 4.51 0.70
CA ARG A 59 -3.71 4.31 0.69
C ARG A 59 -4.42 5.45 1.37
N GLY A 60 -4.04 5.75 2.61
CA GLY A 60 -4.76 6.76 3.36
C GLY A 60 -4.58 8.15 2.77
N TYR A 61 -3.41 8.45 2.18
CA TYR A 61 -3.22 9.69 1.46
C TYR A 61 -4.24 9.82 0.33
N LEU A 62 -4.40 8.80 -0.53
CA LEU A 62 -5.41 8.82 -1.60
C LEU A 62 -6.85 8.84 -1.07
N ALA A 63 -7.16 7.98 -0.10
CA ALA A 63 -8.51 7.79 0.43
C ALA A 63 -9.13 9.09 0.93
N ASN A 64 -8.36 9.96 1.57
CA ASN A 64 -8.85 11.25 2.08
C ASN A 64 -9.30 12.22 0.98
N TYR A 65 -8.87 12.04 -0.27
CA TYR A 65 -9.29 12.89 -1.39
C TYR A 65 -10.45 12.30 -2.18
N ILE A 66 -10.66 10.99 -2.10
CA ILE A 66 -11.75 10.28 -2.79
C ILE A 66 -12.85 9.84 -1.82
N GLU A 67 -12.83 10.29 -0.57
CA GLU A 67 -13.73 9.79 0.50
C GLU A 67 -15.22 9.96 0.19
N MET A 68 -15.58 10.90 -0.69
CA MET A 68 -16.96 11.17 -1.09
C MET A 68 -17.47 10.27 -2.22
N ASP A 69 -16.60 9.47 -2.83
CA ASP A 69 -16.94 8.51 -3.86
C ASP A 69 -16.76 7.08 -3.32
N GLU A 70 -17.86 6.49 -2.83
CA GLU A 70 -17.84 5.17 -2.18
C GLU A 70 -17.39 4.04 -3.12
N GLU A 71 -17.81 4.06 -4.40
CA GLU A 71 -17.42 3.04 -5.39
C GLU A 71 -15.91 3.14 -5.65
N LYS A 72 -15.42 4.37 -5.81
CA LYS A 72 -13.99 4.63 -6.03
C LYS A 72 -13.15 4.24 -4.81
N LEU A 73 -13.61 4.55 -3.60
CA LEU A 73 -12.93 4.16 -2.37
C LEU A 73 -12.87 2.63 -2.23
N PHE A 74 -13.99 1.93 -2.50
CA PHE A 74 -14.06 0.47 -2.41
C PHE A 74 -13.09 -0.21 -3.38
N LEU A 75 -13.09 0.18 -4.65
CA LEU A 75 -12.21 -0.42 -5.65
C LEU A 75 -10.74 0.01 -5.47
N THR A 76 -10.48 1.20 -4.94
CA THR A 76 -9.13 1.61 -4.55
C THR A 76 -8.61 0.78 -3.39
N ASP A 77 -9.45 0.45 -2.41
CA ASP A 77 -9.09 -0.47 -1.32
C ASP A 77 -8.68 -1.85 -1.88
N ASP A 78 -9.37 -2.38 -2.90
CA ASP A 78 -8.97 -3.63 -3.58
C ASP A 78 -7.56 -3.54 -4.20
N ALA A 79 -7.19 -2.41 -4.80
CA ALA A 79 -5.85 -2.19 -5.33
C ALA A 79 -4.78 -2.25 -4.23
N PHE A 80 -5.03 -1.62 -3.08
CA PHE A 80 -4.11 -1.65 -1.94
C PHE A 80 -4.07 -3.00 -1.23
N ILE A 81 -5.17 -3.75 -1.20
CA ILE A 81 -5.18 -5.15 -0.76
C ILE A 81 -4.29 -5.99 -1.69
N LEU A 82 -4.37 -5.80 -3.01
CA LEU A 82 -3.53 -6.52 -3.95
C LEU A 82 -2.04 -6.16 -3.78
N LEU A 83 -1.71 -4.88 -3.60
CA LEU A 83 -0.36 -4.45 -3.23
C LEU A 83 0.11 -5.14 -1.95
N HIS A 84 -0.72 -5.21 -0.91
CA HIS A 84 -0.35 -5.88 0.34
C HIS A 84 -0.08 -7.38 0.13
N LYS A 85 -0.92 -8.06 -0.66
CA LYS A 85 -0.75 -9.48 -1.02
C LYS A 85 0.57 -9.75 -1.76
N VAL A 86 0.93 -8.85 -2.67
CA VAL A 86 2.15 -8.95 -3.50
C VAL A 86 3.41 -8.65 -2.69
N PHE A 87 3.44 -7.54 -1.95
CA PHE A 87 4.68 -7.03 -1.33
C PHE A 87 4.89 -7.52 0.11
N VAL A 88 3.81 -7.76 0.86
CA VAL A 88 3.87 -8.11 2.29
C VAL A 88 3.65 -9.61 2.49
N GLU A 89 2.50 -10.13 2.06
CA GLU A 89 2.14 -11.54 2.24
C GLU A 89 2.96 -12.47 1.35
N LYS A 90 3.35 -11.99 0.16
CA LYS A 90 4.04 -12.78 -0.88
C LYS A 90 3.26 -14.03 -1.26
N ASN A 91 1.92 -13.94 -1.23
CA ASN A 91 1.00 -15.05 -1.54
C ASN A 91 0.24 -14.84 -2.86
N HIS A 92 0.67 -13.88 -3.68
CA HIS A 92 0.11 -13.63 -4.98
C HIS A 92 0.78 -14.49 -6.07
N THR A 93 0.06 -14.72 -7.17
CA THR A 93 0.58 -15.48 -8.30
C THR A 93 1.81 -14.82 -8.89
N PHE A 94 1.86 -13.49 -8.96
CA PHE A 94 2.99 -12.73 -9.49
C PHE A 94 3.86 -12.14 -8.37
N THR A 95 5.17 -12.12 -8.60
CA THR A 95 6.16 -11.50 -7.71
C THR A 95 6.06 -9.98 -7.73
N SER A 96 6.60 -9.31 -6.71
CA SER A 96 6.64 -7.85 -6.67
C SER A 96 7.39 -7.23 -7.86
N LEU A 97 8.43 -7.90 -8.37
CA LEU A 97 9.15 -7.45 -9.56
C LEU A 97 8.28 -7.56 -10.82
N GLU A 98 7.56 -8.67 -10.99
CA GLU A 98 6.65 -8.83 -12.12
C GLU A 98 5.53 -7.78 -12.08
N PHE A 99 4.99 -7.53 -10.89
CA PHE A 99 3.95 -6.53 -10.66
C PHE A 99 4.44 -5.10 -10.98
N ILE A 100 5.62 -4.70 -10.52
CA ILE A 100 6.20 -3.37 -10.81
C ILE A 100 6.48 -3.19 -12.29
N LYS A 101 7.02 -4.21 -12.97
CA LYS A 101 7.27 -4.14 -14.41
C LYS A 101 5.96 -3.98 -15.20
N ALA A 102 4.90 -4.69 -14.79
CA ALA A 102 3.59 -4.54 -15.39
C ALA A 102 3.03 -3.11 -15.21
N LEU A 103 3.14 -2.54 -14.01
CA LEU A 103 2.72 -1.16 -13.74
C LEU A 103 3.49 -0.15 -14.59
N LEU A 104 4.81 -0.28 -14.69
CA LEU A 104 5.64 0.60 -15.50
C LEU A 104 5.29 0.51 -16.98
N HIS A 105 5.07 -0.69 -17.50
CA HIS A 105 4.65 -0.87 -18.89
C HIS A 105 3.30 -0.18 -19.18
N LEU A 106 2.32 -0.30 -18.28
CA LEU A 106 0.98 0.27 -18.52
C LEU A 106 0.87 1.77 -18.26
N PHE A 107 1.68 2.32 -17.34
CA PHE A 107 1.45 3.67 -16.81
C PHE A 107 2.66 4.61 -16.88
N ARG A 108 3.77 4.26 -17.54
CA ARG A 108 4.94 5.17 -17.69
C ARG A 108 4.70 6.31 -18.68
N ILE A 109 3.81 6.15 -19.66
CA ILE A 109 3.48 7.19 -20.63
C ILE A 109 2.09 7.74 -20.28
N PRO A 110 1.94 9.07 -20.05
CA PRO A 110 0.64 9.67 -19.83
C PRO A 110 -0.19 9.51 -21.10
N ARG A 111 -1.26 8.73 -21.05
CA ARG A 111 -2.22 8.72 -22.16
C ARG A 111 -2.99 10.02 -22.18
N MET A 112 -3.01 10.67 -23.34
CA MET A 112 -3.97 11.75 -23.58
C MET A 112 -5.39 11.18 -23.63
N SER A 113 -6.27 11.83 -22.87
CA SER A 113 -7.75 11.77 -22.85
C SER A 113 -8.42 10.45 -22.44
N ASP A 114 -9.08 10.50 -21.28
CA ASP A 114 -10.38 9.91 -20.93
C ASP A 114 -10.93 8.83 -21.88
N GLY A 115 -10.80 7.58 -21.44
CA GLY A 115 -11.27 6.38 -22.15
C GLY A 115 -10.19 5.30 -22.10
N PHE A 116 -10.33 4.36 -21.17
CA PHE A 116 -9.31 3.35 -20.86
C PHE A 116 -9.31 2.21 -21.89
N CYS A 117 -9.01 2.51 -23.16
CA CYS A 117 -8.75 1.49 -24.16
C CYS A 117 -7.30 1.03 -24.02
N TYR A 118 -7.04 -0.12 -23.40
CA TYR A 118 -5.74 -0.80 -23.45
C TYR A 118 -5.34 -1.16 -24.90
N THR A 119 -4.91 -0.18 -25.69
CA THR A 119 -3.94 -0.44 -26.74
C THR A 119 -2.66 -0.89 -26.05
N LEU A 120 -1.93 -1.88 -26.57
CA LEU A 120 -0.64 -2.20 -25.97
C LEU A 120 0.31 -1.01 -26.19
N GLN A 121 1.34 -0.84 -25.37
CA GLN A 121 2.34 0.20 -25.63
C GLN A 121 2.92 0.06 -27.06
N ASP A 122 2.94 -1.19 -27.56
CA ASP A 122 3.23 -1.59 -28.94
C ASP A 122 2.44 -0.79 -30.00
N ASP A 123 1.17 -0.45 -29.77
CA ASP A 123 0.35 0.29 -30.76
C ASP A 123 0.80 1.77 -30.92
N PHE A 124 1.60 2.28 -29.98
CA PHE A 124 2.14 3.65 -30.01
C PHE A 124 3.63 3.70 -30.39
N GLU A 125 4.40 2.64 -30.10
CA GLU A 125 5.79 2.55 -30.55
C GLU A 125 5.88 2.46 -32.08
N ASP A 126 4.92 1.80 -32.73
CA ASP A 126 4.81 1.76 -34.21
C ASP A 126 4.53 3.14 -34.84
N GLU A 127 4.00 4.12 -34.09
CA GLU A 127 3.83 5.50 -34.56
C GLU A 127 5.00 6.44 -34.19
N ILE A 128 5.80 6.10 -33.17
CA ILE A 128 6.89 6.94 -32.65
C ILE A 128 8.28 6.49 -33.14
N LEU A 129 8.44 5.26 -33.62
CA LEU A 129 9.71 4.76 -34.17
C LEU A 129 9.93 5.22 -35.62
N ASN A 130 10.24 6.50 -35.75
CA ASN A 130 10.99 7.09 -36.86
C ASN A 130 12.10 8.00 -36.34
N ASP A 131 12.76 7.62 -35.23
CA ASP A 131 14.05 8.21 -34.90
C ASP A 131 14.99 7.16 -34.32
N ASP A 132 15.96 6.77 -35.14
CA ASP A 132 17.02 5.85 -34.82
C ASP A 132 17.89 6.39 -33.67
N LYS A 133 18.12 5.52 -32.67
CA LYS A 133 19.07 5.59 -31.54
C LYS A 133 18.41 5.81 -30.18
N VAL A 134 17.91 4.73 -29.60
CA VAL A 134 17.75 4.61 -28.15
C VAL A 134 18.57 3.41 -27.68
N ASP A 135 19.49 3.65 -26.76
CA ASP A 135 20.34 2.63 -26.12
C ASP A 135 19.49 1.48 -25.54
N GLU A 136 19.91 0.25 -25.83
CA GLU A 136 19.29 -1.04 -25.47
C GLU A 136 19.05 -1.27 -23.95
N GLU A 137 19.49 -0.36 -23.06
CA GLU A 137 19.29 -0.49 -21.62
C GLU A 137 18.00 0.18 -21.09
N SER A 138 17.21 0.86 -21.93
CA SER A 138 16.08 1.71 -21.48
C SER A 138 14.68 1.34 -22.01
N SER A 139 14.58 0.42 -22.97
CA SER A 139 13.30 0.07 -23.57
C SER A 139 12.52 -0.93 -22.70
N LEU A 140 11.30 -0.56 -22.32
CA LEU A 140 10.30 -1.48 -21.76
C LEU A 140 9.67 -2.33 -22.89
N GLU A 141 10.46 -2.71 -23.89
CA GLU A 141 10.02 -3.45 -25.07
C GLU A 141 9.33 -4.75 -24.64
N LYS A 142 8.06 -4.89 -25.06
CA LYS A 142 7.22 -6.10 -24.96
C LYS A 142 7.40 -6.88 -23.66
N TYR A 143 6.98 -6.29 -22.54
CA TYR A 143 6.97 -7.00 -21.27
C TYR A 143 5.83 -8.02 -21.24
N ASN A 144 6.14 -9.32 -21.34
CA ASN A 144 5.20 -10.39 -21.02
C ASN A 144 5.80 -11.30 -19.95
N VAL A 145 4.94 -11.81 -19.06
CA VAL A 145 5.33 -12.82 -18.07
C VAL A 145 5.08 -14.21 -18.65
N ILE A 146 6.09 -15.07 -18.67
CA ILE A 146 5.93 -16.47 -19.10
C ILE A 146 5.80 -17.35 -17.85
N LYS A 147 4.63 -17.96 -17.64
CA LYS A 147 4.40 -18.97 -16.61
C LYS A 147 3.76 -20.20 -17.22
N ASP A 148 4.29 -21.38 -16.88
CA ASP A 148 3.77 -22.67 -17.38
C ASP A 148 3.62 -22.72 -18.91
N ARG A 149 4.55 -22.09 -19.64
CA ARG A 149 4.54 -21.94 -21.11
C ARG A 149 3.39 -21.09 -21.67
N ILE A 150 2.69 -20.37 -20.81
CA ILE A 150 1.66 -19.40 -21.18
C ILE A 150 2.25 -18.00 -21.06
N THR A 151 2.08 -17.21 -22.11
CA THR A 151 2.43 -15.79 -22.15
C THR A 151 1.28 -15.00 -21.51
N ILE A 152 1.58 -14.23 -20.46
CA ILE A 152 0.62 -13.43 -19.70
C ILE A 152 0.95 -11.96 -19.91
N SER A 153 -0.05 -11.19 -20.32
CA SER A 153 0.13 -9.75 -20.60
C SER A 153 0.24 -8.92 -19.31
N PRO A 154 0.83 -7.71 -19.34
CA PRO A 154 0.90 -6.82 -18.19
C PRO A 154 -0.46 -6.47 -17.58
N CYS A 155 -1.48 -6.31 -18.42
CA CYS A 155 -2.85 -6.08 -17.94
C CYS A 155 -3.34 -7.29 -17.13
N GLU A 156 -3.07 -8.51 -17.59
CA GLU A 156 -3.48 -9.73 -16.89
C GLU A 156 -2.73 -9.98 -15.59
N VAL A 157 -1.48 -9.51 -15.50
CA VAL A 157 -0.70 -9.53 -14.25
C VAL A 157 -1.39 -8.73 -13.14
N LEU A 158 -2.02 -7.60 -13.48
CA LEU A 158 -2.58 -6.66 -12.50
C LEU A 158 -4.08 -6.84 -12.28
N PHE A 159 -4.83 -7.06 -13.36
CA PHE A 159 -6.31 -7.00 -13.36
C PHE A 159 -6.97 -8.33 -13.69
N GLY A 160 -6.18 -9.36 -13.99
CA GLY A 160 -6.67 -10.65 -14.47
C GLY A 160 -7.09 -10.62 -15.93
N LYS A 161 -7.72 -11.70 -16.39
CA LYS A 161 -8.07 -11.91 -17.81
C LYS A 161 -8.85 -10.73 -18.39
N ASN A 162 -8.45 -10.32 -19.59
CA ASN A 162 -9.06 -9.19 -20.27
C ASN A 162 -10.57 -9.41 -20.51
N GLY A 163 -11.36 -8.42 -20.11
CA GLY A 163 -12.81 -8.39 -20.22
C GLY A 163 -13.41 -7.09 -19.68
N VAL A 164 -14.67 -6.82 -19.98
CA VAL A 164 -15.35 -5.54 -19.64
C VAL A 164 -15.23 -5.18 -18.16
N LEU A 165 -15.41 -6.16 -17.27
CA LEU A 165 -15.27 -5.94 -15.82
C LEU A 165 -13.84 -5.60 -15.40
N SER A 166 -12.83 -6.28 -15.96
CA SER A 166 -11.41 -6.00 -15.66
C SER A 166 -10.98 -4.61 -16.13
N ILE A 167 -11.55 -4.11 -17.23
CA ILE A 167 -11.27 -2.77 -17.76
C ILE A 167 -11.85 -1.70 -16.84
N LYS A 168 -13.13 -1.82 -16.45
CA LYS A 168 -13.75 -0.89 -15.49
C LYS A 168 -13.01 -0.89 -14.15
N MET A 169 -12.60 -2.08 -13.70
CA MET A 169 -11.83 -2.21 -12.47
C MET A 169 -10.46 -1.52 -12.59
N ALA A 170 -9.80 -1.65 -13.74
CA ALA A 170 -8.54 -0.98 -14.00
C ALA A 170 -8.64 0.54 -14.07
N GLU A 171 -9.71 1.09 -14.63
CA GLU A 171 -9.98 2.53 -14.66
C GLU A 171 -9.91 3.15 -13.27
N ILE A 172 -10.53 2.48 -12.30
CA ILE A 172 -10.67 2.99 -10.94
C ILE A 172 -9.42 2.67 -10.12
N GLN A 173 -8.91 1.44 -10.20
CA GLN A 173 -7.72 0.99 -9.46
C GLN A 173 -6.43 1.69 -9.91
N LYS A 174 -6.37 2.19 -11.15
CA LYS A 174 -5.20 2.90 -11.69
C LYS A 174 -4.74 4.03 -10.77
N GLU A 175 -5.65 4.79 -10.17
CA GLU A 175 -5.27 5.90 -9.28
C GLU A 175 -4.52 5.42 -8.03
N GLY A 176 -4.95 4.29 -7.45
CA GLY A 176 -4.27 3.65 -6.33
C GLY A 176 -2.83 3.25 -6.69
N TYR A 177 -2.65 2.63 -7.85
CA TYR A 177 -1.32 2.23 -8.30
C TYR A 177 -0.44 3.41 -8.67
N LEU A 178 -0.98 4.42 -9.36
CA LEU A 178 -0.26 5.65 -9.69
C LEU A 178 0.24 6.38 -8.45
N MET A 179 -0.61 6.50 -7.43
CA MET A 179 -0.24 7.13 -6.17
C MET A 179 0.85 6.35 -5.43
N PHE A 180 0.67 5.03 -5.29
CA PHE A 180 1.67 4.15 -4.70
C PHE A 180 3.02 4.26 -5.44
N MET A 181 2.99 4.24 -6.77
CA MET A 181 4.18 4.29 -7.61
C MET A 181 4.89 5.65 -7.56
N LYS A 182 4.16 6.76 -7.42
CA LYS A 182 4.76 8.08 -7.18
C LYS A 182 5.57 8.10 -5.89
N ILE A 183 4.98 7.67 -4.78
CA ILE A 183 5.66 7.63 -3.48
C ILE A 183 6.84 6.66 -3.53
N LEU A 184 6.64 5.46 -4.09
CA LEU A 184 7.72 4.47 -4.24
C LEU A 184 8.89 4.98 -5.10
N SER A 185 8.62 5.70 -6.19
CA SER A 185 9.68 6.25 -7.06
C SER A 185 10.55 7.24 -6.29
N ILE A 186 9.94 8.12 -5.50
CA ILE A 186 10.68 9.07 -4.65
C ILE A 186 11.54 8.31 -3.63
N LEU A 187 10.99 7.27 -2.99
CA LEU A 187 11.73 6.45 -2.04
C LEU A 187 12.91 5.68 -2.68
N ILE A 188 12.75 5.20 -3.91
CA ILE A 188 13.85 4.56 -4.66
C ILE A 188 14.97 5.55 -4.98
N LEU A 189 14.61 6.79 -5.38
CA LEU A 189 15.60 7.85 -5.61
C LEU A 189 16.33 8.21 -4.32
N ARG A 190 15.61 8.36 -3.21
CA ARG A 190 16.22 8.59 -1.88
C ARG A 190 17.09 7.44 -1.43
N PHE A 191 16.69 6.21 -1.70
CA PHE A 191 17.50 5.03 -1.40
C PHE A 191 18.85 5.08 -2.14
N LYS A 192 18.85 5.50 -3.41
CA LYS A 192 20.08 5.77 -4.16
C LYS A 192 20.92 6.87 -3.52
N GLU A 193 20.31 8.02 -3.21
CA GLU A 193 21.01 9.14 -2.57
C GLU A 193 21.63 8.76 -1.22
N ASP A 194 20.90 8.04 -0.37
CA ASP A 194 21.37 7.61 0.95
C ASP A 194 22.53 6.60 0.85
N MET A 195 22.52 5.76 -0.19
CA MET A 195 23.65 4.87 -0.51
C MET A 195 24.89 5.65 -0.95
N GLU A 196 24.71 6.78 -1.65
CA GLU A 196 25.79 7.61 -2.20
C GLU A 196 26.35 8.63 -1.20
N GLN A 197 25.52 9.26 -0.37
CA GLN A 197 25.87 10.46 0.42
C GLN A 197 25.90 10.24 1.94
N GLY A 198 25.28 9.17 2.45
CA GLY A 198 25.27 8.83 3.88
C GLY A 198 24.30 9.64 4.75
N LYS A 199 23.37 8.91 5.40
CA LYS A 199 22.39 9.28 6.46
C LYS A 199 21.80 10.70 6.46
N LYS A 200 20.54 10.81 6.02
CA LYS A 200 19.56 11.79 6.54
C LYS A 200 18.97 11.32 7.90
N LYS A 201 18.57 12.25 8.78
CA LYS A 201 17.86 11.96 10.06
C LYS A 201 16.34 11.89 9.81
N GLY A 202 15.62 10.98 10.48
CA GLY A 202 14.15 10.91 10.45
C GLY A 202 13.60 9.57 10.99
N ILE A 203 12.29 9.38 10.89
CA ILE A 203 11.52 8.24 11.47
C ILE A 203 11.84 6.94 10.72
N ARG A 204 12.21 5.88 11.45
CA ARG A 204 12.65 4.62 10.83
C ARG A 204 11.60 3.52 10.92
N PHE A 205 10.87 3.31 9.83
CA PHE A 205 9.61 2.56 9.81
C PHE A 205 9.71 1.08 10.21
N ASP A 206 10.90 0.50 10.13
CA ASP A 206 11.20 -0.86 10.54
C ASP A 206 11.38 -1.01 12.07
N ILE A 207 11.66 0.08 12.78
CA ILE A 207 12.06 0.08 14.21
C ILE A 207 11.46 1.19 15.07
N ASP A 208 10.74 2.14 14.48
CA ASP A 208 10.27 3.34 15.17
C ASP A 208 8.87 3.12 15.76
N ASN A 209 8.83 3.23 17.09
CA ASN A 209 7.63 3.12 17.92
C ASN A 209 6.79 4.40 17.85
N GLU A 210 7.38 5.51 17.39
CA GLU A 210 6.73 6.81 17.21
C GLU A 210 6.06 6.95 15.84
N TRP A 211 6.04 5.88 15.02
CA TRP A 211 5.10 5.80 13.89
C TRP A 211 3.71 6.17 14.40
N GLN A 212 3.18 7.28 13.90
CA GLN A 212 1.82 7.70 14.15
C GLN A 212 1.30 8.16 12.80
N PRO A 213 0.31 7.46 12.25
CA PRO A 213 -0.42 8.03 11.15
C PRO A 213 -1.22 9.21 11.68
N ASP A 214 -0.96 10.38 11.14
CA ASP A 214 -1.81 11.55 11.29
C ASP A 214 -3.18 11.28 10.61
N ASP A 215 -4.08 12.27 10.65
CA ASP A 215 -5.39 12.34 10.01
C ASP A 215 -5.44 11.89 8.53
N ARG A 216 -4.27 11.71 7.93
CA ARG A 216 -4.00 11.44 6.52
C ARG A 216 -3.87 9.96 6.17
N VAL A 217 -3.97 9.02 7.12
CA VAL A 217 -3.75 7.58 6.83
C VAL A 217 -4.97 6.70 7.10
N VAL A 218 -5.83 7.15 8.02
CA VAL A 218 -7.01 6.41 8.44
C VAL A 218 -8.21 7.30 8.21
N LEU A 219 -9.21 6.79 7.48
CA LEU A 219 -10.46 7.48 7.29
C LEU A 219 -11.16 7.60 8.65
N PHE A 220 -11.06 8.78 9.23
CA PHE A 220 -11.74 9.13 10.45
C PHE A 220 -12.98 9.95 10.08
N GLN A 221 -14.16 9.37 10.20
CA GLN A 221 -15.40 10.12 10.06
C GLN A 221 -15.80 10.75 11.39
N GLN A 222 -16.21 12.01 11.32
CA GLN A 222 -16.85 12.69 12.42
C GLN A 222 -18.37 12.50 12.32
N PHE A 223 -18.93 11.72 13.23
CA PHE A 223 -20.37 11.43 13.24
C PHE A 223 -21.17 12.52 13.97
N TYR A 224 -20.56 13.19 14.96
CA TYR A 224 -21.13 14.31 15.73
C TYR A 224 -20.02 15.18 16.33
N SER A 225 -20.37 16.37 16.83
CA SER A 225 -19.40 17.29 17.46
C SER A 225 -18.62 16.58 18.57
N GLY A 226 -17.31 16.42 18.37
CA GLY A 226 -16.43 15.77 19.34
C GLY A 226 -16.33 14.24 19.27
N ASN A 227 -17.03 13.57 18.34
CA ASN A 227 -16.83 12.13 18.10
C ASN A 227 -16.27 11.85 16.70
N ARG A 228 -14.96 11.62 16.66
CA ARG A 228 -14.22 11.22 15.47
C ARG A 228 -13.83 9.76 15.62
N THR A 229 -14.42 8.90 14.79
CA THR A 229 -14.24 7.45 14.86
C THR A 229 -13.62 6.94 13.58
N TRP A 230 -12.67 6.02 13.71
CA TRP A 230 -12.11 5.28 12.59
C TRP A 230 -13.19 4.44 11.91
N ILE A 231 -13.36 4.64 10.61
CA ILE A 231 -14.15 3.74 9.77
C ILE A 231 -13.26 2.57 9.40
N LEU A 232 -13.61 1.40 9.89
CA LEU A 232 -12.97 0.16 9.49
C LEU A 232 -13.37 -0.16 8.04
N THR A 233 -12.51 0.09 7.07
CA THR A 233 -12.73 -0.29 5.66
C THR A 233 -12.25 -1.72 5.37
N ASP A 234 -12.46 -2.22 4.15
CA ASP A 234 -12.04 -3.57 3.80
C ASP A 234 -10.52 -3.70 3.74
N PHE A 235 -9.82 -2.67 3.28
CA PHE A 235 -8.37 -2.62 3.40
C PHE A 235 -7.92 -2.69 4.87
N ASP A 236 -8.56 -1.92 5.75
CA ASP A 236 -8.23 -1.95 7.18
C ASP A 236 -8.47 -3.34 7.81
N ARG A 237 -9.60 -3.99 7.48
CA ARG A 237 -9.89 -5.38 7.92
C ARG A 237 -8.83 -6.35 7.44
N HIS A 238 -8.37 -6.20 6.19
CA HIS A 238 -7.31 -7.01 5.61
C HIS A 238 -6.00 -6.88 6.39
N ILE A 239 -5.56 -5.65 6.68
CA ILE A 239 -4.37 -5.39 7.51
C ILE A 239 -4.54 -5.99 8.91
N MET A 240 -5.69 -5.77 9.55
CA MET A 240 -5.99 -6.30 10.88
C MET A 240 -5.91 -7.82 10.94
N LEU A 241 -6.44 -8.50 9.91
CA LEU A 241 -6.45 -9.95 9.82
C LEU A 241 -5.05 -10.52 9.63
N TYR A 242 -4.27 -9.96 8.69
CA TYR A 242 -2.92 -10.45 8.41
C TYR A 242 -1.96 -10.25 9.59
N TRP A 243 -2.02 -9.07 10.22
CA TRP A 243 -1.12 -8.71 11.32
C TRP A 243 -1.65 -9.10 12.71
N LYS A 244 -2.72 -9.90 12.80
CA LYS A 244 -3.31 -10.33 14.08
C LYS A 244 -2.24 -10.84 15.07
N PRO A 245 -2.28 -10.44 16.36
CA PRO A 245 -3.18 -9.48 17.01
C PRO A 245 -2.65 -8.04 17.00
N LYS A 246 -1.60 -7.76 16.22
CA LYS A 246 -0.90 -6.46 16.18
C LYS A 246 -1.38 -5.57 15.05
N GLY A 247 -2.46 -5.91 14.35
CA GLY A 247 -2.97 -5.12 13.23
C GLY A 247 -3.16 -3.64 13.57
N ALA A 248 -3.74 -3.34 14.73
CA ALA A 248 -3.94 -1.96 15.16
C ALA A 248 -2.60 -1.24 15.42
N ASN A 249 -1.58 -1.94 15.91
CA ASN A 249 -0.23 -1.41 16.07
C ASN A 249 0.46 -1.15 14.71
N VAL A 250 0.17 -1.97 13.70
CA VAL A 250 0.72 -1.75 12.35
C VAL A 250 0.05 -0.54 11.69
N ILE A 251 -1.27 -0.42 11.82
CA ILE A 251 -2.04 0.71 11.31
C ILE A 251 -1.62 1.97 12.08
N PHE A 252 -1.86 2.03 13.39
CA PHE A 252 -1.76 3.25 14.21
C PHE A 252 -0.40 3.51 14.86
N GLY A 253 0.46 2.49 14.93
CA GLY A 253 1.72 2.55 15.65
C GLY A 253 1.62 2.37 17.16
N ASP A 254 2.73 1.93 17.76
CA ASP A 254 2.78 1.51 19.16
C ASP A 254 2.51 2.68 20.11
N ALA A 255 3.12 3.85 19.87
CA ALA A 255 2.92 5.02 20.71
C ALA A 255 1.45 5.49 20.75
N TYR A 256 0.73 5.44 19.62
CA TYR A 256 -0.69 5.76 19.59
C TYR A 256 -1.52 4.76 20.39
N ILE A 257 -1.28 3.47 20.18
CA ILE A 257 -1.98 2.39 20.89
C ILE A 257 -1.75 2.49 22.40
N ASP A 258 -0.51 2.76 22.83
CA ASP A 258 -0.18 2.92 24.25
C ASP A 258 -0.80 4.18 24.86
N LYS A 259 -0.90 5.28 24.09
CA LYS A 259 -1.66 6.47 24.50
C LYS A 259 -3.14 6.15 24.69
N LYS A 260 -3.75 5.36 23.79
CA LYS A 260 -5.16 4.95 23.90
C LYS A 260 -5.40 4.00 25.07
N LYS A 261 -4.52 3.03 25.31
CA LYS A 261 -4.56 2.17 26.51
C LYS A 261 -4.50 2.95 27.80
N ARG A 262 -3.60 3.94 27.91
CA ARG A 262 -3.54 4.85 29.07
C ARG A 262 -4.81 5.67 29.26
N SER A 263 -5.57 5.88 28.19
CA SER A 263 -6.88 6.56 28.22
C SER A 263 -8.05 5.60 28.49
N GLY A 264 -7.78 4.33 28.82
CA GLY A 264 -8.78 3.32 29.18
C GLY A 264 -9.33 2.49 28.02
N PHE A 265 -8.90 2.73 26.78
CA PHE A 265 -9.31 1.92 25.64
C PHE A 265 -8.59 0.58 25.63
N MET A 266 -9.29 -0.47 25.24
CA MET A 266 -8.74 -1.83 25.15
C MET A 266 -8.61 -2.31 23.71
N LEU A 267 -7.80 -3.34 23.52
CA LEU A 267 -7.73 -4.10 22.27
C LEU A 267 -8.49 -5.42 22.44
N CYS A 268 -9.12 -5.91 21.38
CA CYS A 268 -9.57 -7.29 21.33
C CYS A 268 -8.35 -8.21 21.42
N GLU A 269 -8.36 -9.16 22.37
CA GLU A 269 -7.25 -10.10 22.57
C GLU A 269 -7.03 -11.05 21.39
N TYR A 270 -8.08 -11.28 20.60
CA TYR A 270 -7.99 -12.08 19.39
C TYR A 270 -7.47 -11.23 18.24
N CYS A 271 -8.29 -10.39 17.61
CA CYS A 271 -7.93 -9.73 16.36
C CYS A 271 -7.06 -8.47 16.55
N GLY A 272 -6.92 -7.95 17.78
CA GLY A 272 -6.20 -6.71 18.04
C GLY A 272 -6.99 -5.44 17.74
N MET A 273 -8.28 -5.52 17.42
CA MET A 273 -9.11 -4.34 17.13
C MET A 273 -9.13 -3.39 18.32
N LEU A 274 -8.94 -2.10 18.08
CA LEU A 274 -9.06 -1.05 19.11
C LEU A 274 -10.53 -0.70 19.34
N GLU A 275 -10.91 -0.57 20.60
CA GLU A 275 -12.21 -0.03 20.99
C GLU A 275 -12.47 1.35 20.36
N GLN A 276 -13.69 1.57 19.89
CA GLN A 276 -14.16 2.90 19.45
C GLN A 276 -14.72 3.72 20.63
N SER A 277 -15.12 3.05 21.71
CA SER A 277 -15.48 3.69 22.99
C SER A 277 -14.99 2.87 24.17
N VAL A 278 -14.63 3.54 25.27
CA VAL A 278 -14.12 2.87 26.48
C VAL A 278 -15.17 1.89 27.01
N ASN A 279 -14.74 0.66 27.29
CA ASN A 279 -15.59 -0.46 27.74
C ASN A 279 -16.60 -0.97 26.69
N GLN A 280 -16.39 -0.68 25.40
CA GLN A 280 -17.21 -1.24 24.33
C GLN A 280 -17.14 -2.76 24.27
N PHE A 281 -15.98 -3.35 24.52
CA PHE A 281 -15.79 -4.79 24.36
C PHE A 281 -16.27 -5.58 25.59
N PRO A 282 -17.12 -6.59 25.37
CA PRO A 282 -17.45 -7.58 26.40
C PRO A 282 -16.20 -8.28 26.95
N GLN A 283 -16.36 -8.87 28.13
CA GLN A 283 -15.30 -9.60 28.83
C GLN A 283 -15.77 -11.00 29.23
N PHE A 284 -14.96 -12.02 28.97
CA PHE A 284 -15.18 -13.38 29.45
C PHE A 284 -13.90 -13.92 30.05
N ARG A 285 -13.93 -14.32 31.34
CA ARG A 285 -12.74 -14.80 32.08
C ARG A 285 -11.51 -13.89 31.91
N ASN A 286 -11.73 -12.57 32.05
CA ASN A 286 -10.73 -11.51 31.81
C ASN A 286 -10.26 -11.32 30.37
N MET A 287 -10.82 -12.04 29.41
CA MET A 287 -10.52 -11.87 27.99
C MET A 287 -11.46 -10.86 27.34
N LYS A 288 -10.90 -9.81 26.75
CA LYS A 288 -11.65 -8.81 25.98
C LYS A 288 -11.77 -9.21 24.51
N PHE A 289 -12.97 -9.10 23.93
CA PHE A 289 -13.21 -9.48 22.54
C PHE A 289 -14.18 -8.53 21.85
N CYS A 290 -14.00 -8.31 20.54
CA CYS A 290 -14.88 -7.41 19.78
C CYS A 290 -16.13 -8.12 19.23
N THR A 291 -16.09 -9.43 19.03
CA THR A 291 -17.21 -10.24 18.51
C THR A 291 -17.21 -11.63 19.13
N GLU A 292 -18.36 -12.29 19.17
CA GLU A 292 -18.47 -13.70 19.62
C GLU A 292 -17.56 -14.63 18.83
N GLN A 293 -17.40 -14.38 17.52
CA GLN A 293 -16.46 -15.13 16.69
C GLN A 293 -15.01 -14.98 17.18
N CYS A 294 -14.60 -13.78 17.59
CA CYS A 294 -13.28 -13.56 18.18
C CYS A 294 -13.13 -14.28 19.52
N LEU A 295 -14.18 -14.31 20.35
CA LEU A 295 -14.17 -15.08 21.59
C LEU A 295 -14.01 -16.57 21.30
N ASN A 296 -14.83 -17.15 20.43
CA ASN A 296 -14.79 -18.58 20.11
C ASN A 296 -13.42 -18.99 19.60
N LYS A 297 -12.86 -18.25 18.64
CA LYS A 297 -11.51 -18.54 18.13
C LYS A 297 -10.43 -18.36 19.19
N LEU A 298 -10.58 -17.41 20.12
CA LEU A 298 -9.65 -17.22 21.23
C LEU A 298 -9.73 -18.38 22.24
N LEU A 299 -10.94 -18.87 22.52
CA LEU A 299 -11.17 -20.04 23.38
C LEU A 299 -10.59 -21.30 22.76
N ASP A 300 -10.80 -21.50 21.45
CA ASP A 300 -10.21 -22.59 20.68
C ASP A 300 -8.67 -22.52 20.71
N GLU A 301 -8.08 -21.35 20.41
CA GLU A 301 -6.61 -21.14 20.47
C GLU A 301 -6.03 -21.40 21.87
N LYS A 302 -6.80 -21.11 22.93
CA LYS A 302 -6.39 -21.33 24.33
C LYS A 302 -6.84 -22.70 24.88
N ASN A 303 -7.49 -23.55 24.09
CA ASN A 303 -8.09 -24.83 24.52
C ASN A 303 -9.00 -24.72 25.75
N ILE A 304 -9.84 -23.69 25.80
CA ILE A 304 -10.74 -23.41 26.91
C ILE A 304 -12.17 -23.79 26.52
N THR A 305 -12.78 -24.73 27.25
CA THR A 305 -14.20 -25.01 27.15
C THR A 305 -15.04 -23.99 27.93
N ILE A 306 -16.18 -23.60 27.34
CA ILE A 306 -17.15 -22.64 27.87
C ILE A 306 -17.78 -23.19 29.15
#